data_AF-A0A2B7VBY6-F1
#
_entry.id   AF-A0A2B7VBY6-F1
#
_cell.length_a   1.000
_cell.length_b   1.000
_cell.length_c   1.000
_cell.angle_alpha   90.00
_cell.angle_beta   90.00
_cell.angle_gamma   90.00
#
_symmetry.space_group_name_H-M   'P 1'
#
loop_
_entity.id
_entity.type
_entity.pdbx_description
1 polymer ?
#
loop_
_entity_poly.entity_id
_entity_poly.type
_entity_poly.pdbx_seq_one_letter_code
_entity_poly.pdbx_strand_id
1 'polypeptide(L)' 'MRYFKGKQFKKDIILVAVGYYCRFSLSYRDVSEILKERGISVHPTTIMRWVHEYGNLIYQIWKKKSKTAQLSW' A
#
# COMPACT_ATOMS: atom_id res chain seq x y z
N MET A 1 8.72 -7.90 12.86
CA MET A 1 8.66 -7.71 11.39
C MET A 1 8.73 -9.06 10.64
N ARG A 2 7.71 -9.92 10.78
CA ARG A 2 7.61 -11.21 10.04
C ARG A 2 6.58 -11.19 8.90
N TYR A 3 5.81 -10.10 8.78
CA TYR A 3 4.62 -10.01 7.92
C TYR A 3 4.86 -10.11 6.41
N PHE A 4 6.08 -9.87 5.94
CA PHE A 4 6.44 -9.89 4.51
C PHE A 4 7.33 -11.08 4.12
N LYS A 5 7.60 -12.00 5.06
CA LYS A 5 8.49 -13.14 4.79
C LYS A 5 7.80 -14.11 3.82
N GLY A 6 8.47 -14.47 2.73
CA GLY A 6 7.95 -15.42 1.73
C GLY A 6 7.00 -14.83 0.69
N LYS A 7 6.85 -13.50 0.61
CA LYS A 7 6.07 -12.87 -0.47
C LYS A 7 6.93 -12.75 -1.74
N GLN A 8 6.30 -12.99 -2.89
CA GLN A 8 6.93 -12.86 -4.21
C GLN A 8 7.46 -11.43 -4.47
N PHE A 9 6.78 -10.42 -3.92
CA PHE A 9 7.13 -9.03 -4.10
C PHE A 9 7.85 -8.47 -2.87
N LYS A 10 8.83 -7.58 -3.11
CA LYS A 10 9.52 -6.84 -2.06
C LYS A 10 8.51 -6.06 -1.23
N LYS A 11 8.75 -5.97 0.09
CA LYS A 11 7.90 -5.23 1.04
C LYS A 11 7.60 -3.80 0.56
N ASP A 12 8.58 -3.15 -0.07
CA ASP A 12 8.49 -1.75 -0.48
C ASP A 12 7.47 -1.57 -1.61
N ILE A 13 7.38 -2.53 -2.53
CA ILE A 13 6.37 -2.55 -3.60
C ILE A 13 4.97 -2.68 -2.99
N ILE A 14 4.81 -3.59 -2.03
CA ILE A 14 3.53 -3.82 -1.35
C ILE A 14 3.09 -2.57 -0.59
N LEU A 15 4.01 -1.94 0.14
CA LEU A 15 3.74 -0.70 0.87
C LEU A 15 3.34 0.45 -0.06
N VAL A 16 4.03 0.60 -1.19
CA VAL A 16 3.71 1.63 -2.20
C VAL A 16 2.34 1.38 -2.81
N ALA A 17 2.03 0.13 -3.19
CA ALA A 17 0.73 -0.22 -3.78
C ALA A 17 -0.44 0.07 -2.83
N VAL A 18 -0.34 -0.40 -1.57
CA VAL A 18 -1.39 -0.17 -0.57
C VAL A 18 -1.46 1.30 -0.17
N GLY A 19 -0.31 2.00 -0.11
CA GLY A 19 -0.25 3.43 0.14
C GLY A 19 -0.95 4.26 -0.95
N TYR A 20 -0.77 3.91 -2.22
CA TYR A 20 -1.47 4.56 -3.34
C TYR A 20 -2.98 4.40 -3.23
N TYR A 21 -3.44 3.17 -2.97
CA TYR A 21 -4.86 2.88 -2.74
C TYR A 21 -5.43 3.71 -1.57
N CYS A 22 -4.78 3.66 -0.41
CA CYS A 22 -5.30 4.32 0.80
C CYS A 22 -5.23 5.86 0.75
N ARG A 23 -4.29 6.45 0.00
CA ARG A 23 -4.07 7.91 0.02
C ARG A 23 -4.78 8.65 -1.10
N PHE A 24 -4.94 8.05 -2.27
CA PHE A 24 -5.43 8.73 -3.46
C PHE A 24 -6.77 8.17 -3.98
N SER A 25 -7.42 7.27 -3.23
CA SER A 25 -8.69 6.65 -3.61
C SER A 25 -8.67 5.98 -4.99
N LEU A 26 -7.50 5.48 -5.40
CA LEU A 26 -7.29 4.84 -6.69
C LEU A 26 -7.96 3.47 -6.74
N SER A 27 -8.43 3.06 -7.92
CA SER A 27 -8.92 1.70 -8.13
C SER A 27 -7.76 0.70 -8.11
N TYR A 28 -8.04 -0.58 -7.85
CA TYR A 28 -7.01 -1.62 -7.92
C TYR A 28 -6.38 -1.75 -9.32
N ARG A 29 -7.12 -1.38 -10.37
CA ARG A 29 -6.62 -1.37 -11.75
C ARG A 29 -5.65 -0.20 -11.95
N ASP A 30 -6.00 0.98 -11.48
CA ASP A 30 -5.16 2.17 -11.61
C ASP A 30 -3.82 1.95 -10.90
N VAL A 31 -3.83 1.38 -9.69
CA VAL A 31 -2.59 1.04 -8.97
C VAL A 31 -1.77 0.00 -9.74
N SER A 32 -2.40 -1.00 -10.35
CA SER A 32 -1.73 -1.98 -11.21
C SER A 32 -1.09 -1.32 -12.43
N GLU A 33 -1.77 -0.35 -13.06
CA GLU A 33 -1.24 0.38 -14.22
C GLU A 33 -0.06 1.26 -13.83
N ILE A 34 -0.14 2.00 -12.73
CA ILE A 34 0.97 2.81 -12.20
C ILE A 34 2.19 1.94 -11.89
N LEU A 35 1.99 0.74 -11.32
CA LEU A 35 3.08 -0.20 -11.09
C LEU A 35 3.65 -0.73 -12.41
N LYS A 36 2.80 -1.00 -13.39
CA LYS A 36 3.21 -1.46 -14.72
C LYS A 36 4.05 -0.41 -15.46
N GLU A 37 3.69 0.88 -15.37
CA GLU A 37 4.49 2.00 -15.89
C GLU A 37 5.89 2.06 -15.27
N ARG A 38 6.04 1.55 -14.03
CA ARG A 38 7.32 1.43 -13.33
C ARG A 38 8.03 0.09 -13.58
N GLY A 39 7.57 -0.68 -14.56
CA GLY A 39 8.14 -1.99 -14.91
C GLY A 39 7.74 -3.13 -13.97
N ILE A 40 6.76 -2.93 -13.09
CA ILE A 40 6.30 -3.91 -12.12
C ILE A 40 4.91 -4.41 -12.53
N SER A 41 4.86 -5.59 -13.16
CA SER A 41 3.58 -6.23 -13.53
C SER A 41 2.95 -6.92 -12.32
N VAL A 42 1.84 -6.38 -11.82
CA VAL A 42 1.07 -6.94 -10.70
C VAL A 42 -0.39 -6.97 -11.10
N HIS A 43 -1.04 -8.13 -10.97
CA HIS A 43 -2.47 -8.23 -11.27
C HIS A 43 -3.31 -7.45 -10.23
N PRO A 44 -4.41 -6.75 -10.61
CA PRO A 44 -5.26 -6.00 -9.68
C PRO A 44 -5.76 -6.81 -8.47
N THR A 45 -6.03 -8.11 -8.65
CA THR A 45 -6.46 -8.99 -7.54
C THR A 45 -5.36 -9.21 -6.50
N THR A 46 -4.08 -9.17 -6.90
CA THR A 46 -2.96 -9.22 -5.96
C THR A 46 -2.91 -7.97 -5.10
N ILE A 47 -3.20 -6.80 -5.68
CA ILE A 47 -3.29 -5.52 -4.96
C ILE A 47 -4.46 -5.55 -3.97
N MET A 48 -5.62 -6.04 -4.39
CA MET A 48 -6.78 -6.25 -3.50
C MET A 48 -6.40 -7.11 -2.29
N ARG A 49 -5.69 -8.23 -2.50
CA ARG A 49 -5.22 -9.09 -1.39
C ARG A 49 -4.29 -8.35 -0.45
N TRP A 50 -3.35 -7.55 -0.96
CA TRP A 50 -2.47 -6.74 -0.12
C TRP A 50 -3.21 -5.66 0.66
N VAL A 51 -4.20 -5.01 0.05
CA VAL A 51 -5.03 -4.01 0.71
C VAL A 51 -5.86 -4.65 1.83
N HIS A 52 -6.43 -5.83 1.61
CA HIS A 52 -7.15 -6.56 2.65
C HIS A 52 -6.21 -6.99 3.80
N GLU A 53 -5.00 -7.46 3.48
CA GLU A 53 -4.03 -7.96 4.47
C GLU A 53 -3.36 -6.84 5.27
N TYR A 54 -3.00 -5.73 4.61
CA TYR A 54 -2.15 -4.69 5.19
C TYR A 54 -2.82 -3.32 5.30
N GLY A 55 -3.96 -3.10 4.65
CA GLY A 55 -4.63 -1.80 4.58
C GLY A 55 -4.94 -1.23 5.96
N ASN A 56 -5.51 -2.04 6.85
CA ASN A 56 -5.78 -1.61 8.23
C ASN A 56 -4.51 -1.21 8.99
N LEU A 57 -3.45 -2.01 8.89
CA LEU A 57 -2.18 -1.72 9.57
C LEU A 57 -1.57 -0.40 9.06
N ILE A 58 -1.49 -0.24 7.75
CA ILE A 58 -0.90 0.94 7.10
C ILE A 58 -1.74 2.19 7.40
N TYR A 59 -3.07 2.07 7.33
CA TYR A 59 -3.98 3.16 7.66
C TYR A 59 -3.81 3.64 9.11
N GLN A 60 -3.70 2.71 10.08
CA GLN A 60 -3.50 3.09 11.49
C GLN A 60 -2.15 3.76 11.73
N ILE A 61 -1.07 3.27 11.10
CA ILE A 61 0.25 3.93 11.15
C ILE A 61 0.15 5.35 10.59
N TRP A 62 -0.54 5.51 9.46
CA TRP A 62 -0.72 6.82 8.84
C TRP A 62 -1.55 7.76 9.71
N LYS A 63 -2.68 7.31 10.25
CA LYS A 63 -3.55 8.06 11.17
C LYS A 63 -2.81 8.50 12.44
N LYS A 64 -1.91 7.66 12.96
CA LYS A 64 -1.08 8.03 14.12
C LYS A 64 -0.10 9.14 13.76
N LYS A 65 0.59 9.02 12.62
CA LYS A 65 1.54 10.05 12.15
C LYS A 65 0.87 11.38 11.81
N SER A 66 -0.32 11.36 11.20
CA SER A 66 -1.05 12.59 10.88
C SER A 66 -1.48 13.35 12.14
N LYS A 67 -1.93 12.65 13.20
CA LYS A 67 -2.24 13.27 14.50
C LYS A 67 -1.02 13.93 15.14
N THR A 68 0.15 13.30 15.09
CA THR A 68 1.39 13.91 15.63
C THR A 68 1.78 15.17 14.86
N ALA A 69 1.62 15.18 13.53
CA ALA A 69 1.89 16.36 12.72
C ALA A 69 0.88 17.51 12.95
N GLN A 70 -0.34 17.22 13.43
CA GLN A 70 -1.31 18.24 13.81
C GLN A 70 -1.03 18.86 15.19
N LEU A 71 -0.34 18.15 16.08
CA LEU A 71 0.00 18.61 17.44
C LEU A 71 1.31 19.40 17.52
N SER A 72 2.04 19.53 16.40
CA SER A 72 3.32 20.27 16.31
C SER A 72 3.17 21.70 15.76
N TRP A 73 1.99 22.28 15.90
CA TRP A 73 1.77 23.73 15.75
C TRP A 73 1.97 24.43 17.10
#